data_AF-X0Q6Z5-F1
#
_entry.id   AF-X0Q6Z5-F1
#
_cell.length_a   1.000
_cell.length_b   1.000
_cell.length_c   1.000
_cell.angle_alpha   90.00
_cell.angle_beta   90.00
_cell.angle_gamma   90.00
#
_symmetry.space_group_name_H-M   'P 1'
#
loop_
_entity.id
_entity.type
_entity.pdbx_description
1 polymer ?
#
loop_
_entity_poly.entity_id
_entity_poly.type
_entity_poly.pdbx_seq_one_letter_code
_entity_poly.pdbx_strand_id
1 'polypeptide(L)'
;MWRESVHGIGDLMESDLLSSDLPPARVNTVQWANKGLRISSDHLGRDELFRIAEDTRRSGDDQQLLQLFWDILAWGVMGNFRNAGRIVDFAATDDGRTRLLTALRTAADASYGGKIEDAYRAFVDHKVPRLGPAFFSKVLFFTGDRTSNEPRCLIFDARVESALPTVTGRHYPLTRKPVQMYARYCRDMHEWSQQHGVSPEVIEARLYTLGQATGNSRRAWLSAEVSLYREGRTPVTFDAILTRLRRQQQPAPTSEGIDDDEG
;
A
#
# COMPACT_ATOMS: atom_id res chain seq x y z
N MET A 1 -10.63 -17.37 24.44
CA MET A 1 -11.09 -16.94 23.11
C MET A 1 -10.06 -15.94 22.59
N TRP A 2 -9.17 -16.40 21.72
CA TRP A 2 -7.99 -15.66 21.24
C TRP A 2 -8.40 -14.38 20.49
N ARG A 3 -7.80 -13.22 20.83
CA ARG A 3 -7.98 -11.98 20.05
C ARG A 3 -6.92 -11.95 18.95
N GLU A 4 -7.23 -12.59 17.84
CA GLU A 4 -6.36 -12.82 16.67
C GLU A 4 -5.61 -11.56 16.16
N SER A 5 -6.10 -10.35 16.45
CA SER A 5 -5.51 -9.13 15.93
C SER A 5 -4.30 -8.57 16.69
N VAL A 6 -4.23 -8.69 18.02
CA VAL A 6 -3.16 -7.98 18.79
C VAL A 6 -1.84 -8.76 18.75
N HIS A 7 -1.88 -10.06 19.08
CA HIS A 7 -0.68 -10.90 19.10
C HIS A 7 -0.04 -11.00 17.71
N GLY A 8 -0.86 -11.02 16.65
CA GLY A 8 -0.32 -11.09 15.31
C GLY A 8 0.39 -9.83 14.85
N ILE A 9 -0.06 -8.65 15.28
CA ILE A 9 0.72 -7.43 15.04
C ILE A 9 2.00 -7.45 15.89
N GLY A 10 1.97 -8.02 17.09
CA GLY A 10 3.18 -8.29 17.88
C GLY A 10 4.22 -9.10 17.10
N ASP A 11 3.85 -10.28 16.58
CA ASP A 11 4.71 -11.10 15.72
C ASP A 11 5.29 -10.31 14.54
N LEU A 12 4.45 -9.47 13.91
CA LEU A 12 4.83 -8.63 12.79
C LEU A 12 5.87 -7.57 13.21
N MET A 13 5.74 -6.98 14.39
CA MET A 13 6.64 -5.93 14.89
C MET A 13 7.97 -6.48 15.41
N GLU A 14 7.96 -7.68 15.98
CA GLU A 14 9.15 -8.33 16.54
C GLU A 14 10.05 -8.96 15.47
N SER A 15 9.50 -9.31 14.30
CA SER A 15 10.27 -9.92 13.21
C SER A 15 11.29 -8.94 12.60
N ASP A 16 12.59 -9.25 12.71
CA ASP A 16 13.68 -8.51 12.02
C ASP A 16 13.70 -8.75 10.51
N LEU A 17 12.99 -9.78 10.04
CA LEU A 17 12.92 -10.10 8.63
C LEU A 17 12.10 -9.05 7.86
N LEU A 18 11.13 -8.37 8.47
CA LEU A 18 10.21 -7.48 7.77
C LEU A 18 10.64 -6.02 7.90
N SER A 19 11.16 -5.45 6.81
CA SER A 19 11.49 -4.03 6.76
C SER A 19 10.22 -3.17 6.76
N SER A 20 10.24 -2.12 7.56
CA SER A 20 9.33 -0.96 7.46
C SER A 20 9.91 0.16 6.59
N ASP A 21 11.22 0.12 6.31
CA ASP A 21 11.88 1.04 5.41
C ASP A 21 11.76 0.51 3.98
N LEU A 22 10.93 1.20 3.18
CA LEU A 22 10.67 0.84 1.79
C LEU A 22 11.53 1.75 0.90
N PRO A 23 12.48 1.19 0.14
CA PRO A 23 13.36 1.99 -0.69
C PRO A 23 12.58 2.74 -1.77
N PRO A 24 13.10 3.89 -2.26
CA PRO A 24 12.50 4.60 -3.37
C PRO A 24 12.29 3.69 -4.59
N ALA A 25 11.12 3.80 -5.20
CA ALA A 25 10.75 3.03 -6.37
C ALA A 25 11.29 3.71 -7.63
N ARG A 26 11.91 2.93 -8.52
CA ARG A 26 12.31 3.40 -9.85
C ARG A 26 11.07 3.60 -10.73
N VAL A 27 10.97 4.76 -11.34
CA VAL A 27 9.86 5.16 -12.20
C VAL A 27 10.34 5.33 -13.65
N ASN A 28 9.58 4.81 -14.60
CA ASN A 28 9.86 5.00 -16.02
C ASN A 28 9.35 6.36 -16.50
N THR A 29 10.12 7.42 -16.24
CA THR A 29 9.75 8.81 -16.59
C THR A 29 9.49 9.01 -18.08
N VAL A 30 10.20 8.29 -18.95
CA VAL A 30 10.03 8.34 -20.41
C VAL A 30 8.62 7.90 -20.82
N GLN A 31 8.09 6.84 -20.19
CA GLN A 31 6.74 6.36 -20.49
C GLN A 31 5.66 7.41 -20.18
N TRP A 32 5.84 8.18 -19.10
CA TRP A 32 4.94 9.27 -18.72
C TRP A 32 5.10 10.49 -19.62
N ALA A 33 6.33 10.83 -20.01
CA ALA A 33 6.62 11.92 -20.94
C ALA A 33 5.97 11.69 -22.31
N ASN A 34 5.92 10.45 -22.80
CA ASN A 34 5.21 10.07 -24.03
C ASN A 34 3.70 10.33 -23.99
N LYS A 35 3.13 10.51 -22.79
CA LYS A 35 1.74 10.91 -22.56
C LYS A 35 1.58 12.40 -22.24
N GLY A 36 2.64 13.19 -22.41
CA GLY A 36 2.66 14.62 -22.13
C GLY A 36 2.71 14.97 -20.64
N LEU A 37 3.03 14.00 -19.77
CA LEU A 37 3.13 14.22 -18.33
C LEU A 37 4.58 14.25 -17.89
N ARG A 38 4.92 15.24 -17.07
CA ARG A 38 6.20 15.28 -16.35
C ARG A 38 6.02 14.54 -15.02
N ILE A 39 7.01 13.73 -14.65
CA ILE A 39 7.11 13.15 -13.30
C ILE A 39 8.28 13.83 -12.60
N SER A 40 8.12 14.13 -11.31
CA SER A 40 9.06 14.95 -10.53
C SER A 40 10.44 14.29 -10.37
N SER A 41 10.51 12.96 -10.35
CA SER A 41 11.76 12.19 -10.20
C SER A 41 11.67 10.81 -10.88
N ASP A 42 12.80 10.24 -11.25
CA ASP A 42 12.92 8.84 -11.69
C ASP A 42 13.06 7.85 -10.52
N HIS A 43 13.20 8.36 -9.29
CA HIS A 43 13.15 7.62 -8.03
C HIS A 43 12.19 8.33 -7.07
N LEU A 44 11.03 7.72 -6.82
CA LEU A 44 10.03 8.27 -5.90
C LEU A 44 9.96 7.42 -4.62
N GLY A 45 10.20 8.07 -3.49
CA GLY A 45 10.04 7.50 -2.15
C GLY A 45 8.88 8.15 -1.40
N ARG A 46 8.53 7.60 -0.23
CA ARG A 46 7.44 8.14 0.60
C ARG A 46 7.72 9.56 1.06
N ASP A 47 8.92 9.82 1.57
CA ASP A 47 9.27 11.14 2.12
C ASP A 47 9.23 12.23 1.05
N GLU A 48 9.68 11.91 -0.18
CA GLU A 48 9.60 12.84 -1.30
C GLU A 48 8.15 13.14 -1.69
N LEU A 49 7.28 12.12 -1.76
CA LEU A 49 5.86 12.33 -2.07
C LEU A 49 5.12 13.11 -0.97
N PHE A 50 5.46 12.90 0.30
CA PHE A 50 4.94 13.71 1.40
C PHE A 50 5.41 15.17 1.32
N ARG A 51 6.68 15.40 0.94
CA ARG A 51 7.21 16.75 0.74
C ARG A 51 6.46 17.47 -0.38
N ILE A 52 6.27 16.82 -1.54
CA ILE A 52 5.51 17.37 -2.67
C ILE A 52 4.05 17.64 -2.26
N ALA A 53 3.44 16.73 -1.48
CA ALA A 53 2.07 16.91 -1.00
C ALA A 53 1.92 18.13 -0.09
N GLU A 54 2.85 18.35 0.83
CA GLU A 54 2.86 19.51 1.71
C GLU A 54 3.06 20.82 0.94
N ASP A 55 3.96 20.85 -0.05
CA ASP A 55 4.17 22.03 -0.91
C ASP A 55 2.92 22.34 -1.74
N THR A 56 2.27 21.29 -2.28
CA THR A 56 1.02 21.37 -3.05
C THR A 56 -0.13 21.92 -2.19
N ARG A 57 -0.25 21.46 -0.95
CA ARG A 57 -1.27 21.92 -0.01
C ARG A 57 -1.09 23.41 0.33
N ARG A 58 0.15 23.86 0.51
CA ARG A 58 0.46 25.26 0.82
C ARG A 58 0.18 26.20 -0.35
N SER A 59 0.37 25.74 -1.58
CA SER A 59 0.11 26.56 -2.77
C SER A 59 -1.39 26.69 -3.07
N GLY A 60 -2.17 25.64 -2.79
CA GLY A 60 -3.57 25.56 -3.18
C GLY A 60 -3.77 25.49 -4.69
N ASP A 61 -2.72 25.18 -5.46
CA ASP A 61 -2.74 25.15 -6.92
C ASP A 61 -3.21 23.80 -7.46
N ASP A 62 -4.28 23.81 -8.23
CA ASP A 62 -4.83 22.65 -8.94
C ASP A 62 -3.82 21.95 -9.83
N GLN A 63 -2.94 22.72 -10.47
CA GLN A 63 -1.96 22.15 -11.37
C GLN A 63 -0.90 21.36 -10.59
N GLN A 64 -0.53 21.83 -9.40
CA GLN A 64 0.34 21.09 -8.47
C GLN A 64 -0.37 19.87 -7.90
N LEU A 65 -1.67 19.97 -7.59
CA LEU A 65 -2.46 18.82 -7.13
C LEU A 65 -2.56 17.72 -8.20
N LEU A 66 -2.74 18.08 -9.47
CA LEU A 66 -2.67 17.13 -10.57
C LEU A 66 -1.27 16.55 -10.73
N GLN A 67 -0.23 17.37 -10.60
CA GLN A 67 1.16 16.91 -10.67
C GLN A 67 1.46 15.88 -9.57
N LEU A 68 1.08 16.17 -8.32
CA LEU A 68 1.18 15.24 -7.20
C LEU A 68 0.44 13.92 -7.50
N PHE A 69 -0.77 14.00 -8.05
CA PHE A 69 -1.51 12.79 -8.43
C PHE A 69 -0.74 11.94 -9.46
N TRP A 70 -0.10 12.56 -10.45
CA TRP A 70 0.72 11.85 -11.42
C TRP A 70 1.96 11.21 -10.79
N ASP A 71 2.63 11.91 -9.88
CA ASP A 71 3.78 11.36 -9.15
C ASP A 71 3.37 10.15 -8.28
N ILE A 72 2.24 10.23 -7.57
CA ILE A 72 1.68 9.12 -6.78
C ILE A 72 1.29 7.94 -7.68
N LEU A 73 0.65 8.22 -8.83
CA LEU A 73 0.25 7.18 -9.77
C LEU A 73 1.48 6.50 -10.38
N ALA A 74 2.51 7.27 -10.74
CA ALA A 74 3.77 6.77 -11.27
C ALA A 74 4.51 5.89 -10.26
N TRP A 75 4.54 6.31 -9.00
CA TRP A 75 5.07 5.51 -7.90
C TRP A 75 4.35 4.17 -7.72
N GLY A 76 3.01 4.15 -7.84
CA GLY A 76 2.21 2.94 -7.61
C GLY A 76 2.09 1.97 -8.79
N VAL A 77 2.43 2.36 -10.02
CA VAL A 77 2.13 1.59 -11.24
C VAL A 77 3.12 0.45 -11.51
N MET A 78 4.37 0.54 -11.04
CA MET A 78 5.41 -0.52 -11.05
C MET A 78 5.28 -1.57 -12.18
N GLY A 79 5.19 -1.10 -13.44
CA GLY A 79 5.22 -1.94 -14.64
C GLY A 79 3.91 -2.12 -15.42
N ASN A 80 2.71 -1.93 -14.83
CA ASN A 80 1.44 -2.06 -15.58
C ASN A 80 0.79 -0.72 -15.90
N PHE A 81 1.31 -0.05 -16.93
CA PHE A 81 0.85 1.26 -17.37
C PHE A 81 -0.52 1.26 -18.07
N ARG A 82 -1.10 0.10 -18.40
CA ARG A 82 -2.33 0.05 -19.21
C ARG A 82 -3.50 0.80 -18.57
N ASN A 83 -3.66 0.66 -17.25
CA ASN A 83 -4.71 1.39 -16.54
C ASN A 83 -4.33 2.85 -16.32
N ALA A 84 -3.06 3.14 -16.04
CA ALA A 84 -2.54 4.49 -15.88
C ALA A 84 -2.77 5.34 -17.13
N GLY A 85 -2.39 4.84 -18.32
CA GLY A 85 -2.61 5.54 -19.58
C GLY A 85 -4.07 5.90 -19.84
N ARG A 86 -5.03 5.03 -19.45
CA ARG A 86 -6.47 5.31 -19.57
C ARG A 86 -6.97 6.37 -18.60
N ILE A 87 -6.36 6.47 -17.42
CA ILE A 87 -6.66 7.54 -16.47
C ILE A 87 -6.17 8.88 -17.04
N VAL A 88 -4.97 8.89 -17.64
CA VAL A 88 -4.43 10.07 -18.32
C VAL A 88 -5.33 10.50 -19.48
N ASP A 89 -5.73 9.56 -20.35
CA ASP A 89 -6.60 9.84 -21.49
C ASP A 89 -7.97 10.41 -21.03
N PHE A 90 -8.52 9.89 -19.92
CA PHE A 90 -9.74 10.44 -19.32
C PHE A 90 -9.53 11.86 -18.80
N ALA A 91 -8.44 12.10 -18.07
CA ALA A 91 -8.12 13.41 -17.50
C ALA A 91 -7.76 14.48 -18.55
N ALA A 92 -7.47 14.08 -19.80
CA ALA A 92 -7.25 14.99 -20.91
C ALA A 92 -8.54 15.61 -21.47
N THR A 93 -9.71 15.07 -21.11
CA THR A 93 -11.02 15.66 -21.46
C THR A 93 -11.44 16.70 -20.42
N ASP A 94 -12.22 17.71 -20.80
CA ASP A 94 -12.66 18.76 -19.86
C ASP A 94 -13.51 18.22 -18.69
N ASP A 95 -14.46 17.32 -18.98
CA ASP A 95 -15.27 16.63 -17.95
C ASP A 95 -14.40 15.75 -17.06
N GLY A 96 -13.48 14.98 -17.66
CA GLY A 96 -12.61 14.09 -16.91
C GLY A 96 -11.62 14.83 -16.02
N ARG A 97 -11.05 15.94 -16.52
CA ARG A 97 -10.18 16.83 -15.74
C ARG A 97 -10.95 17.42 -14.56
N THR A 98 -12.13 17.97 -14.81
CA THR A 98 -12.99 18.57 -13.77
C THR A 98 -13.35 17.55 -12.70
N ARG A 99 -13.78 16.36 -13.11
CA ARG A 99 -14.14 15.29 -12.18
C ARG A 99 -12.97 14.80 -11.34
N LEU A 100 -11.80 14.62 -11.97
CA LEU A 100 -10.58 14.22 -11.27
C LEU A 100 -10.17 15.29 -10.25
N LEU A 101 -10.14 16.56 -10.63
CA LEU A 101 -9.80 17.66 -9.71
C LEU A 101 -10.76 17.75 -8.53
N THR A 102 -12.07 17.65 -8.76
CA THR A 102 -13.06 17.64 -7.68
C THR A 102 -12.84 16.48 -6.72
N ALA A 103 -12.56 15.28 -7.24
CA ALA A 103 -12.22 14.12 -6.43
C ALA A 103 -10.97 14.36 -5.58
N LEU A 104 -9.89 14.85 -6.20
CA LEU A 104 -8.60 15.07 -5.55
C LEU A 104 -8.68 16.15 -4.47
N ARG A 105 -9.34 17.29 -4.74
CA ARG A 105 -9.52 18.37 -3.75
C ARG A 105 -10.26 17.87 -2.52
N THR A 106 -11.43 17.27 -2.74
CA THR A 106 -12.27 16.74 -1.65
C THR A 106 -11.51 15.70 -0.84
N ALA A 107 -10.77 14.82 -1.50
CA ALA A 107 -9.98 13.77 -0.87
C ALA A 107 -8.81 14.34 -0.05
N ALA A 108 -8.07 15.30 -0.61
CA ALA A 108 -6.93 15.93 0.04
C ALA A 108 -7.36 16.73 1.28
N ASP A 109 -8.39 17.56 1.15
CA ASP A 109 -8.90 18.38 2.27
C ASP A 109 -9.43 17.49 3.40
N ALA A 110 -10.22 16.46 3.07
CA ALA A 110 -10.80 15.56 4.05
C ALA A 110 -9.75 14.66 4.72
N SER A 111 -8.78 14.14 3.97
CA SER A 111 -7.72 13.28 4.54
C SER A 111 -6.77 14.07 5.44
N TYR A 112 -6.38 15.30 5.04
CA TYR A 112 -5.60 16.19 5.89
C TYR A 112 -6.34 16.56 7.17
N GLY A 113 -7.66 16.81 7.07
CA GLY A 113 -8.52 17.09 8.21
C GLY A 113 -8.92 15.87 9.07
N GLY A 114 -8.35 14.69 8.83
CA GLY A 114 -8.65 13.47 9.60
C GLY A 114 -10.03 12.83 9.33
N LYS A 115 -10.78 13.32 8.34
CA LYS A 115 -12.12 12.84 7.98
C LYS A 115 -12.04 11.64 7.03
N ILE A 116 -11.58 10.49 7.53
CA ILE A 116 -11.28 9.29 6.72
C ILE A 116 -12.46 8.85 5.84
N GLU A 117 -13.69 8.88 6.38
CA GLU A 117 -14.88 8.46 5.63
C GLU A 117 -15.21 9.42 4.49
N ASP A 118 -15.11 10.73 4.71
CA ASP A 118 -15.36 11.74 3.68
C ASP A 118 -14.28 11.69 2.60
N ALA A 119 -13.02 11.50 3.01
CA ALA A 119 -11.88 11.38 2.12
C ALA A 119 -12.05 10.19 1.16
N TYR A 120 -12.43 9.02 1.68
CA TYR A 120 -12.67 7.85 0.84
C TYR A 120 -13.97 7.96 0.03
N ARG A 121 -14.98 8.68 0.53
CA ARG A 121 -16.22 8.91 -0.21
C ARG A 121 -16.01 9.74 -1.48
N ALA A 122 -15.02 10.64 -1.50
CA ALA A 122 -14.64 11.38 -2.71
C ALA A 122 -14.35 10.44 -3.90
N PHE A 123 -13.77 9.26 -3.68
CA PHE A 123 -13.57 8.25 -4.72
C PHE A 123 -14.86 7.61 -5.21
N VAL A 124 -15.79 7.37 -4.29
CA VAL A 124 -17.08 6.73 -4.58
C VAL A 124 -17.96 7.69 -5.37
N ASP A 125 -18.03 8.94 -4.94
CA ASP A 125 -18.93 9.96 -5.48
C ASP A 125 -18.38 10.56 -6.79
N HIS A 126 -17.06 10.74 -6.91
CA HIS A 126 -16.39 11.28 -8.09
C HIS A 126 -15.62 10.21 -8.85
N LYS A 127 -16.30 9.13 -9.21
CA LYS A 127 -15.69 7.96 -9.84
C LYS A 127 -14.89 8.32 -11.10
N VAL A 128 -13.57 8.11 -11.03
CA VAL A 128 -12.65 8.20 -12.17
C VAL A 128 -12.49 6.82 -12.79
N PRO A 129 -12.76 6.63 -14.10
CA PRO A 129 -12.61 5.34 -14.76
C PRO A 129 -11.20 4.77 -14.60
N ARG A 130 -11.10 3.47 -14.32
CA ARG A 130 -9.84 2.72 -14.14
C ARG A 130 -8.99 3.13 -12.93
N LEU A 131 -9.34 4.19 -12.21
CA LEU A 131 -8.78 4.46 -10.89
C LEU A 131 -9.40 3.48 -9.90
N GLY A 132 -8.57 2.61 -9.32
CA GLY A 132 -9.00 1.60 -8.36
C GLY A 132 -8.84 2.06 -6.92
N PRO A 133 -9.51 1.40 -5.96
CA PRO A 133 -9.44 1.73 -4.54
C PRO A 133 -8.01 1.67 -3.97
N ALA A 134 -7.20 0.72 -4.46
CA ALA A 134 -5.80 0.57 -4.04
C ALA A 134 -4.88 1.72 -4.49
N PHE A 135 -5.21 2.39 -5.58
CA PHE A 135 -4.49 3.60 -6.00
C PHE A 135 -5.02 4.82 -5.27
N PHE A 136 -6.34 4.91 -5.12
CA PHE A 136 -6.95 6.03 -4.42
C PHE A 136 -6.51 6.11 -2.95
N SER A 137 -6.36 4.97 -2.25
CA SER A 137 -5.82 4.95 -0.88
C SER A 137 -4.39 5.50 -0.77
N LYS A 138 -3.60 5.47 -1.86
CA LYS A 138 -2.27 6.12 -1.90
C LYS A 138 -2.39 7.64 -1.95
N VAL A 139 -3.34 8.17 -2.71
CA VAL A 139 -3.65 9.61 -2.71
C VAL A 139 -4.01 10.05 -1.30
N LEU A 140 -4.94 9.34 -0.64
CA LEU A 140 -5.36 9.64 0.73
C LEU A 140 -4.22 9.56 1.74
N PHE A 141 -3.33 8.58 1.57
CA PHE A 141 -2.17 8.41 2.43
C PHE A 141 -1.21 9.60 2.34
N PHE A 142 -0.84 10.03 1.12
CA PHE A 142 0.14 11.11 0.94
C PHE A 142 -0.44 12.50 1.20
N THR A 143 -1.75 12.69 1.05
CA THR A 143 -2.42 13.97 1.33
C THR A 143 -2.90 14.11 2.78
N GLY A 144 -2.85 13.03 3.57
CA GLY A 144 -3.17 13.07 5.00
C GLY A 144 -2.11 13.77 5.84
N ASP A 145 -2.53 14.26 7.01
CA ASP A 145 -1.60 14.85 7.98
C ASP A 145 -0.77 13.75 8.67
N ARG A 146 0.50 13.65 8.25
CA ARG A 146 1.46 12.70 8.80
C ARG A 146 1.85 13.00 10.26
N THR A 147 1.67 14.24 10.70
CA THR A 147 2.04 14.70 12.06
C THR A 147 0.94 14.48 13.07
N SER A 148 -0.27 14.16 12.61
CA SER A 148 -1.42 13.90 13.48
C SER A 148 -1.24 12.62 14.29
N ASN A 149 -1.57 12.73 15.59
CA ASN A 149 -1.68 11.60 16.50
C ASN A 149 -3.04 10.90 16.45
N GLU A 150 -3.96 11.36 15.61
CA GLU A 150 -5.28 10.75 15.41
C GLU A 150 -5.25 9.66 14.32
N PRO A 151 -6.31 8.82 14.20
CA PRO A 151 -6.45 7.92 13.07
C PRO A 151 -6.36 8.67 11.73
N ARG A 152 -5.59 8.13 10.79
CA ARG A 152 -5.37 8.73 9.46
C ARG A 152 -5.49 7.72 8.33
N CYS A 153 -5.65 8.21 7.12
CA CYS A 153 -5.71 7.38 5.92
C CYS A 153 -4.39 6.62 5.73
N LEU A 154 -4.49 5.31 5.49
CA LEU A 154 -3.37 4.43 5.16
C LEU A 154 -3.55 3.80 3.78
N ILE A 155 -2.45 3.33 3.21
CA ILE A 155 -2.50 2.55 1.97
C ILE A 155 -3.22 1.23 2.25
N PHE A 156 -4.18 0.90 1.41
CA PHE A 156 -4.86 -0.40 1.40
C PHE A 156 -4.83 -0.94 -0.02
N ASP A 157 -3.80 -1.72 -0.33
CA ASP A 157 -3.62 -2.35 -1.63
C ASP A 157 -3.66 -3.88 -1.54
N ALA A 158 -3.50 -4.56 -2.68
CA ALA A 158 -3.59 -6.01 -2.74
C ALA A 158 -2.54 -6.75 -1.87
N ARG A 159 -1.40 -6.12 -1.57
CA ARG A 159 -0.37 -6.73 -0.71
C ARG A 159 -0.79 -6.65 0.74
N VAL A 160 -1.21 -5.47 1.18
CA VAL A 160 -1.75 -5.25 2.53
C VAL A 160 -3.01 -6.10 2.75
N GLU A 161 -3.98 -6.04 1.84
CA GLU A 161 -5.23 -6.83 1.88
C GLU A 161 -4.96 -8.33 1.93
N SER A 162 -3.89 -8.80 1.28
CA SER A 162 -3.51 -10.21 1.29
C SER A 162 -2.89 -10.66 2.61
N ALA A 163 -2.05 -9.84 3.23
CA ALA A 163 -1.29 -10.20 4.43
C ALA A 163 -2.12 -10.04 5.71
N LEU A 164 -2.97 -9.01 5.73
CA LEU A 164 -3.70 -8.59 6.92
C LEU A 164 -4.53 -9.72 7.58
N PRO A 165 -5.31 -10.55 6.86
CA PRO A 165 -6.07 -11.60 7.50
C PRO A 165 -5.21 -12.75 8.03
N THR A 166 -4.10 -13.05 7.35
CA THR A 166 -3.15 -14.07 7.80
C THR A 166 -2.52 -13.69 9.13
N VAL A 167 -2.27 -12.40 9.33
CA VAL A 167 -1.68 -11.91 10.57
C VAL A 167 -2.73 -11.69 11.65
N THR A 168 -3.89 -11.13 11.31
CA THR A 168 -4.83 -10.56 12.30
C THR A 168 -6.18 -11.28 12.41
N GLY A 169 -6.48 -12.20 11.49
CA GLY A 169 -7.82 -12.78 11.31
C GLY A 169 -8.86 -11.81 10.75
N ARG A 170 -8.52 -10.53 10.54
CA ARG A 170 -9.47 -9.49 10.10
C ARG A 170 -9.49 -9.32 8.59
N HIS A 171 -10.69 -9.11 8.07
CA HIS A 171 -10.96 -8.82 6.65
C HIS A 171 -11.73 -7.51 6.49
N TYR A 172 -11.43 -6.78 5.42
CA TYR A 172 -12.05 -5.48 5.11
C TYR A 172 -12.59 -5.48 3.67
N PRO A 173 -13.73 -6.16 3.40
CA PRO A 173 -14.26 -6.27 2.05
C PRO A 173 -14.80 -4.93 1.53
N LEU A 174 -14.00 -4.24 0.71
CA LEU A 174 -14.35 -2.95 0.12
C LEU A 174 -15.45 -3.02 -0.95
N THR A 175 -15.99 -4.21 -1.26
CA THR A 175 -17.02 -4.41 -2.29
C THR A 175 -18.44 -4.07 -1.84
N ARG A 176 -18.75 -4.15 -0.54
CA ARG A 176 -20.12 -3.96 -0.01
C ARG A 176 -20.32 -2.62 0.67
N LYS A 177 -19.44 -2.29 1.62
CA LYS A 177 -19.47 -1.06 2.42
C LYS A 177 -18.10 -0.36 2.33
N PRO A 178 -17.69 0.08 1.13
CA PRO A 178 -16.34 0.55 0.85
C PRO A 178 -15.85 1.61 1.85
N VAL A 179 -16.67 2.64 2.09
CA VAL A 179 -16.32 3.77 2.96
C VAL A 179 -16.12 3.30 4.40
N GLN A 180 -17.10 2.58 4.96
CA GLN A 180 -17.05 2.14 6.36
C GLN A 180 -15.94 1.11 6.61
N MET A 181 -15.72 0.20 5.66
CA MET A 181 -14.66 -0.82 5.78
C MET A 181 -13.27 -0.20 5.67
N TYR A 182 -13.06 0.77 4.78
CA TYR A 182 -11.78 1.47 4.69
C TYR A 182 -11.49 2.30 5.96
N ALA A 183 -12.50 3.02 6.48
CA ALA A 183 -12.33 3.77 7.72
C ALA A 183 -12.07 2.85 8.92
N ARG A 184 -12.75 1.70 8.99
CA ARG A 184 -12.47 0.69 10.02
C ARG A 184 -11.05 0.15 9.92
N TYR A 185 -10.55 -0.10 8.71
CA TYR A 185 -9.15 -0.51 8.51
C TYR A 185 -8.18 0.54 9.09
N CYS A 186 -8.36 1.82 8.76
CA CYS A 186 -7.49 2.89 9.26
C CYS A 186 -7.55 3.03 10.78
N ARG A 187 -8.74 2.91 11.38
CA ARG A 187 -8.92 2.95 12.85
C ARG A 187 -8.28 1.76 13.55
N ASP A 188 -8.49 0.54 13.05
CA ASP A 188 -7.87 -0.66 13.63
C ASP A 188 -6.33 -0.60 13.56
N MET A 189 -5.76 -0.13 12.44
CA MET A 189 -4.32 0.08 12.30
C MET A 189 -3.78 1.12 13.28
N HIS A 190 -4.55 2.20 13.52
CA HIS A 190 -4.20 3.21 14.51
C HIS A 190 -4.22 2.62 15.93
N GLU A 191 -5.25 1.85 16.30
CA GLU A 191 -5.32 1.17 17.60
C GLU A 191 -4.12 0.26 17.85
N TRP A 192 -3.71 -0.53 16.85
CA TRP A 192 -2.51 -1.37 16.94
C TRP A 192 -1.23 -0.54 17.05
N SER A 193 -1.17 0.60 16.37
CA SER A 193 -0.01 1.51 16.45
C SER A 193 0.19 2.02 17.89
N GLN A 194 -0.89 2.38 18.58
CA GLN A 194 -0.86 2.79 19.98
C GLN A 194 -0.43 1.66 20.92
N GLN A 195 -0.91 0.43 20.66
CA GLN A 195 -0.57 -0.74 21.48
C GLN A 195 0.91 -1.13 21.39
N HIS A 196 1.55 -0.89 20.25
CA HIS A 196 2.94 -1.28 19.99
C HIS A 196 3.92 -0.10 20.02
N GLY A 197 3.47 1.13 20.28
CA GLY A 197 4.33 2.31 20.35
C GLY A 197 5.03 2.65 19.03
N VAL A 198 4.41 2.33 17.89
CA VAL A 198 4.96 2.59 16.54
C VAL A 198 4.00 3.46 15.74
N SER A 199 4.48 4.06 14.66
CA SER A 199 3.59 4.72 13.69
C SER A 199 2.74 3.68 12.93
N PRO A 200 1.46 3.95 12.61
CA PRO A 200 0.65 3.03 11.81
C PRO A 200 1.23 2.78 10.40
N GLU A 201 2.09 3.68 9.90
CA GLU A 201 2.90 3.48 8.69
C GLU A 201 3.85 2.29 8.79
N VAL A 202 4.42 2.03 9.96
CA VAL A 202 5.33 0.90 10.20
C VAL A 202 4.56 -0.41 10.06
N ILE A 203 3.35 -0.46 10.62
CA ILE A 203 2.48 -1.64 10.52
C ILE A 203 2.07 -1.88 9.07
N GLU A 204 1.64 -0.83 8.36
CA GLU A 204 1.27 -0.93 6.95
C GLU A 204 2.46 -1.38 6.08
N ALA A 205 3.65 -0.82 6.30
CA ALA A 205 4.85 -1.18 5.52
C ALA A 205 5.28 -2.64 5.75
N ARG A 206 5.21 -3.13 7.00
CA ARG A 206 5.52 -4.53 7.30
C ARG A 206 4.48 -5.48 6.73
N LEU A 207 3.18 -5.13 6.77
CA LEU A 207 2.13 -5.88 6.07
C LEU A 207 2.34 -5.91 4.57
N TYR A 208 2.75 -4.78 3.97
CA TYR A 208 3.09 -4.70 2.55
C TYR A 208 4.26 -5.63 2.22
N THR A 209 5.36 -5.58 2.97
CA THR A 209 6.53 -6.48 2.83
C THR A 209 6.14 -7.95 2.96
N LEU A 210 5.28 -8.29 3.93
CA LEU A 210 4.76 -9.64 4.08
C LEU A 210 3.93 -10.05 2.86
N GLY A 211 3.01 -9.21 2.40
CA GLY A 211 2.17 -9.47 1.24
C GLY A 211 2.97 -9.61 -0.08
N GLN A 212 4.10 -8.93 -0.19
CA GLN A 212 5.07 -9.15 -1.27
C GLN A 212 5.71 -10.54 -1.18
N ALA A 213 6.11 -10.96 0.02
CA ALA A 213 6.71 -12.28 0.27
C ALA A 213 5.72 -13.44 0.09
N THR A 214 4.43 -13.26 0.41
CA THR A 214 3.44 -14.34 0.28
C THR A 214 2.96 -14.52 -1.16
N GLY A 215 2.66 -13.41 -1.85
CA GLY A 215 1.89 -13.47 -3.09
C GLY A 215 0.47 -14.06 -2.91
N ASN A 216 -0.33 -14.10 -3.97
CA ASN A 216 -1.71 -14.59 -3.89
C ASN A 216 -1.79 -16.12 -3.67
N SER A 217 -0.83 -16.87 -4.20
CA SER A 217 -0.89 -18.34 -4.25
C SER A 217 -0.55 -19.04 -2.93
N ARG A 218 0.09 -18.35 -1.98
CA ARG A 218 0.59 -18.96 -0.72
C ARG A 218 -0.15 -18.49 0.53
N ARG A 219 -1.24 -17.74 0.36
CA ARG A 219 -2.02 -17.17 1.48
C ARG A 219 -2.60 -18.25 2.39
N ALA A 220 -3.20 -19.30 1.80
CA ALA A 220 -3.82 -20.39 2.57
C ALA A 220 -2.77 -21.17 3.38
N TRP A 221 -1.61 -21.44 2.78
CA TRP A 221 -0.48 -22.08 3.46
C TRP A 221 0.04 -21.21 4.62
N LEU A 222 0.34 -19.93 4.37
CA LEU A 222 0.86 -19.05 5.42
C LEU A 222 -0.14 -18.89 6.57
N SER A 223 -1.44 -18.79 6.26
CA SER A 223 -2.49 -18.73 7.27
C SER A 223 -2.54 -20.00 8.13
N ALA A 224 -2.38 -21.17 7.53
CA ALA A 224 -2.36 -22.43 8.28
C ALA A 224 -1.13 -22.54 9.19
N GLU A 225 0.07 -22.22 8.67
CA GLU A 225 1.31 -22.26 9.46
C GLU A 225 1.29 -21.28 10.63
N VAL A 226 0.82 -20.05 10.41
CA VAL A 226 0.72 -19.02 11.46
C VAL A 226 -0.30 -19.43 12.53
N SER A 227 -1.44 -20.00 12.13
CA SER A 227 -2.42 -20.54 13.09
C SER A 227 -1.82 -21.67 13.94
N LEU A 228 -1.12 -22.63 13.31
CA LEU A 228 -0.50 -23.75 14.04
C LEU A 228 0.61 -23.29 15.00
N TYR A 229 1.42 -22.31 14.60
CA TYR A 229 2.42 -21.68 15.47
C TYR A 229 1.77 -21.08 16.72
N ARG A 230 0.70 -20.29 16.55
CA ARG A 230 0.02 -19.62 17.66
C ARG A 230 -0.75 -20.57 18.58
N GLU A 231 -1.22 -21.69 18.04
CA GLU A 231 -1.80 -22.78 18.83
C GLU A 231 -0.74 -23.57 19.60
N GLY A 232 0.56 -23.25 19.46
CA GLY A 232 1.67 -23.99 20.06
C GLY A 232 1.84 -25.39 19.47
N ARG A 233 1.24 -25.64 18.29
CA ARG A 233 1.19 -26.95 17.62
C ARG A 233 2.35 -27.19 16.66
N THR A 234 3.09 -26.14 16.32
CA THR A 234 4.35 -26.28 15.58
C THR A 234 5.50 -25.75 16.44
N PRO A 235 6.65 -26.45 16.46
CA PRO A 235 7.82 -26.02 17.24
C PRO A 235 8.61 -24.88 16.57
N VAL A 236 8.07 -24.27 15.51
CA VAL A 236 8.79 -23.27 14.69
C VAL A 236 8.31 -21.87 15.01
N THR A 237 9.24 -20.92 15.06
CA THR A 237 8.94 -19.50 15.32
C THR A 237 8.33 -18.81 14.10
N PHE A 238 7.72 -17.64 14.29
CA PHE A 238 7.22 -16.80 13.20
C PHE A 238 8.31 -16.50 12.16
N ASP A 239 9.53 -16.16 12.60
CA ASP A 239 10.67 -15.92 11.71
C ASP A 239 11.12 -17.16 10.94
N ALA A 240 11.00 -18.35 11.54
CA ALA A 240 11.27 -19.59 10.82
C ALA A 240 10.25 -19.82 9.68
N ILE A 241 8.98 -19.46 9.89
CA ILE A 241 7.95 -19.47 8.83
C ILE A 241 8.30 -18.46 7.72
N LEU A 242 8.67 -17.23 8.08
CA LEU A 242 9.07 -16.19 7.12
C LEU A 242 10.33 -16.56 6.32
N THR A 243 11.32 -17.18 6.97
CA THR A 243 12.54 -17.67 6.31
C THR A 243 12.23 -18.74 5.26
N ARG A 244 11.32 -19.67 5.57
CA ARG A 244 10.84 -20.67 4.60
C ARG A 244 10.15 -20.01 3.41
N LEU A 245 9.29 -19.02 3.68
CA LEU A 245 8.60 -18.27 2.64
C LEU A 245 9.57 -17.60 1.67
N ARG A 246 10.65 -17.00 2.19
CA ARG A 246 11.72 -16.36 1.39
C ARG A 246 12.54 -17.34 0.57
N ARG A 247 12.95 -18.48 1.14
CA ARG A 247 13.70 -19.52 0.41
C ARG A 247 12.92 -20.05 -0.79
N GLN A 248 11.60 -20.20 -0.64
CA GLN A 248 10.72 -20.63 -1.73
C GLN A 248 10.44 -19.53 -2.78
N GLN A 249 10.97 -18.31 -2.62
CA GLN A 249 10.92 -17.24 -3.61
C GLN A 249 12.22 -17.12 -4.41
N GLN A 250 13.33 -17.68 -3.95
CA GLN A 250 14.56 -17.71 -4.74
C GLN A 250 14.41 -18.72 -5.88
N PRO A 251 14.79 -18.37 -7.13
CA PRO A 251 14.89 -19.36 -8.19
C PRO A 251 15.87 -20.45 -7.73
N ALA A 252 15.59 -21.71 -8.08
CA ALA A 252 16.52 -22.80 -7.81
C ALA A 252 17.91 -22.41 -8.35
N PRO A 253 19.01 -22.68 -7.62
CA PRO A 253 20.34 -22.46 -8.17
C PRO A 253 20.42 -23.25 -9.46
N THR A 254 20.75 -22.56 -10.55
CA THR A 254 21.07 -23.20 -11.83
C THR A 254 22.16 -24.20 -11.53
N SER A 255 21.87 -25.49 -11.74
CA SER A 255 22.89 -26.54 -11.70
C SER A 255 23.81 -26.32 -12.90
N GLU A 256 24.79 -25.44 -12.76
CA GLU A 256 25.92 -25.36 -13.67
C GLU A 256 26.84 -26.55 -13.38
N GLY A 257 26.98 -27.41 -14.39
CA GLY A 257 28.17 -28.20 -14.69
C GLY A 257 28.69 -29.10 -13.57
N ILE A 258 28.14 -30.31 -13.48
CA ILE A 258 29.03 -31.47 -13.31
C ILE A 258 29.74 -31.59 -14.66
N ASP A 259 30.94 -31.01 -14.76
CA ASP A 259 31.87 -31.42 -15.81
C ASP A 259 32.31 -32.83 -15.44
N ASP A 260 31.82 -33.78 -16.23
CA ASP A 260 32.36 -35.12 -16.34
C ASP A 260 33.82 -35.02 -16.82
N ASP A 261 34.75 -35.15 -15.88
CA ASP A 261 36.16 -35.41 -16.19
C ASP A 261 36.44 -36.90 -15.90
N GLU A 262 36.06 -37.76 -16.84
CA GLU A 262 36.55 -39.13 -16.93
C GLU A 262 36.74 -39.53 -18.41
N GLY A 263 38.00 -39.79 -18.79
CA GLY A 263 38.36 -40.78 -19.83
C GLY A 263 38.96 -40.24 -21.13
#